data_AF-A0A8B6M0J6-F1
#
_entry.id   AF-A0A8B6M0J6-F1
#
_cell.length_a   1.000
_cell.length_b   1.000
_cell.length_c   1.000
_cell.angle_alpha   90.00
_cell.angle_beta   90.00
_cell.angle_gamma   90.00
#
_symmetry.space_group_name_H-M   'P 1'
#
loop_
_entity.id
_entity.type
_entity.pdbx_description
1 polymer ?
#
loop_
_entity_poly.entity_id
_entity_poly.type
_entity_poly.pdbx_seq_one_letter_code
_entity_poly.pdbx_strand_id
1 'polypeptide(L)'
;MLRNTHEGPTASVMVHNEGEPIPANLLGSLFEPMVRGAEGKTAARSVGLGLFIVKEIAAAHGGDVEVRSSSSEGTTFTLRFPAREAVQVKASACERKMRWRCATQLHTMNSITSPGVHLKIAPFSNGFGADVLGVDPHLQLDDDEIAQVRRAWHLHSILRFRRLEVTPDEHTRFSRRLGKLHIMTPLKFNLEGYPEVFVVSNASKRNPDEPVSKSAGEVGLRRAGEGFHTDGEDKAIPNAGSMLYAAQVPPEKGDTLFVDMYAAYEALPAEVKGLIAGRRARFSRIDLHPVHYPHMDPLTPEQKLERPDVFHPLARAHPYSGRTALYIGRWACDVEGLPVEEGRALVRYLQDFAKQPRFIYTQKWQKGDAILWDNRCTQHCATGFDDERHVRTMYRTTLEGETPLMARTPVRLKLEEFA
;
A
#
# COMPACT_ATOMS: atom_id res chain seq x y z
N MET A 1 -31.59 18.46 1.01
CA MET A 1 -31.41 18.87 -0.40
C MET A 1 -29.94 18.75 -0.76
N LEU A 2 -29.62 18.05 -1.85
CA LEU A 2 -28.27 18.01 -2.44
C LEU A 2 -28.28 18.85 -3.73
N ARG A 3 -27.30 19.73 -3.90
CA ARG A 3 -27.10 20.51 -5.13
C ARG A 3 -25.64 20.48 -5.56
N ASN A 4 -25.39 20.48 -6.85
CA ASN A 4 -24.07 20.64 -7.44
C ASN A 4 -24.07 21.80 -8.43
N THR A 5 -23.04 22.63 -8.39
CA THR A 5 -22.85 23.77 -9.30
C THR A 5 -21.42 23.79 -9.82
N HIS A 6 -21.23 24.38 -10.99
CA HIS A 6 -19.93 24.55 -11.62
C HIS A 6 -19.82 25.97 -12.13
N GLU A 7 -18.96 26.76 -11.49
CA GLU A 7 -18.78 28.19 -11.77
C GLU A 7 -17.31 28.48 -12.03
N GLY A 8 -16.96 28.71 -13.30
CA GLY A 8 -15.59 28.97 -13.72
C GLY A 8 -14.61 27.87 -13.29
N PRO A 9 -13.55 28.19 -12.52
CA PRO A 9 -12.54 27.22 -12.10
C PRO A 9 -12.96 26.42 -10.86
N THR A 10 -14.21 26.51 -10.40
CA THR A 10 -14.66 25.90 -9.14
C THR A 10 -15.92 25.05 -9.36
N ALA A 11 -15.90 23.83 -8.84
CA ALA A 11 -17.07 22.99 -8.68
C ALA A 11 -17.49 22.95 -7.22
N SER A 12 -18.78 23.05 -6.92
CA SER A 12 -19.29 22.97 -5.55
C SER A 12 -20.40 21.93 -5.39
N VAL A 13 -20.38 21.27 -4.23
CA VAL A 13 -21.42 20.34 -3.77
C VAL A 13 -21.98 20.87 -2.46
N MET A 14 -23.29 21.09 -2.43
CA MET A 14 -24.01 21.61 -1.28
C MET A 14 -24.96 20.56 -0.73
N VAL A 15 -24.89 20.32 0.58
CA VAL A 15 -25.84 19.49 1.33
C VAL A 15 -26.56 20.38 2.32
N HIS A 16 -27.86 20.54 2.13
CA HIS A 16 -28.72 21.36 2.97
C HIS A 16 -29.75 20.50 3.71
N ASN A 17 -29.99 20.78 4.99
CA ASN A 17 -31.08 20.21 5.77
C ASN A 17 -31.79 21.26 6.63
N GLU A 18 -33.10 21.06 6.78
CA GLU A 18 -33.93 21.77 7.75
C GLU A 18 -33.86 20.99 9.06
N GLY A 19 -33.10 21.50 10.02
CA GLY A 19 -32.90 20.90 11.33
C GLY A 19 -32.44 21.97 12.32
N GLU A 20 -32.30 21.58 13.59
CA GLU A 20 -31.84 22.54 14.60
C GLU A 20 -30.48 23.14 14.21
N PRO A 21 -30.33 24.47 14.39
CA PRO A 21 -29.09 25.14 14.03
C PRO A 21 -27.94 24.62 14.89
N ILE A 22 -26.78 24.46 14.28
CA ILE A 22 -25.55 24.14 14.97
C ILE A 22 -25.22 25.32 15.89
N PRO A 23 -24.99 25.08 17.20
CA PRO A 23 -24.60 26.14 18.13
C PRO A 23 -23.42 26.95 17.62
N ALA A 24 -23.51 28.28 17.72
CA ALA A 24 -22.51 29.19 17.16
C ALA A 24 -21.09 28.94 17.71
N ASN A 25 -20.99 28.48 18.96
CA ASN A 25 -19.71 28.11 19.59
C ASN A 25 -19.06 26.87 18.96
N LEU A 26 -19.82 26.01 18.27
CA LEU A 26 -19.30 24.82 17.61
C LEU A 26 -18.91 25.07 16.15
N LEU A 27 -19.43 26.13 15.50
CA LEU A 27 -19.17 26.38 14.07
C LEU A 27 -17.68 26.54 13.76
N GLY A 28 -16.92 27.19 14.65
CA GLY A 28 -15.47 27.41 14.48
C GLY A 28 -14.61 26.15 14.63
N SER A 29 -15.14 25.12 15.31
CA SER A 29 -14.42 23.86 15.56
C SER A 29 -15.09 22.66 14.90
N LEU A 30 -16.14 22.85 14.11
CA LEU A 30 -17.03 21.77 13.65
C LEU A 30 -16.30 20.71 12.82
N PHE A 31 -15.30 21.15 12.06
CA PHE A 31 -14.47 20.27 11.23
C PHE A 31 -13.19 19.81 11.93
N GLU A 32 -13.01 20.16 13.21
CA GLU A 32 -11.93 19.62 14.01
C GLU A 32 -12.30 18.20 14.46
N PRO A 33 -11.32 17.29 14.55
CA PRO A 33 -11.59 15.91 14.89
C PRO A 33 -12.11 15.80 16.32
N MET A 34 -12.99 14.81 16.53
CA MET A 34 -13.62 14.53 17.82
C MET A 34 -14.61 15.60 18.31
N VAL A 35 -14.92 16.60 17.50
CA VAL A 35 -15.94 17.61 17.82
C VAL A 35 -17.33 17.03 17.55
N ARG A 36 -18.19 17.09 18.57
CA ARG A 36 -19.56 16.58 18.52
C ARG A 36 -20.54 17.72 18.34
N GLY A 37 -21.56 17.50 17.52
CA GLY A 37 -22.75 18.37 17.46
C GLY A 37 -23.53 18.32 18.78
N ALA A 38 -24.31 19.38 19.03
CA ALA A 38 -25.03 19.64 20.28
C ALA A 38 -25.76 18.42 20.86
N GLU A 39 -25.90 18.43 22.20
CA GLU A 39 -26.47 17.37 23.02
C GLU A 39 -27.84 16.88 22.51
N GLY A 40 -27.87 15.65 22.02
CA GLY A 40 -29.08 14.98 21.56
C GLY A 40 -28.89 13.46 21.50
N LYS A 41 -29.97 12.69 21.31
CA LYS A 41 -29.95 11.20 21.28
C LYS A 41 -28.98 10.60 20.25
N THR A 42 -28.55 11.38 19.25
CA THR A 42 -27.54 11.04 18.23
C THR A 42 -26.09 11.33 18.64
N ALA A 43 -25.84 12.21 19.61
CA ALA A 43 -24.50 12.57 20.10
C ALA A 43 -23.79 11.41 20.83
N ALA A 44 -24.55 10.44 21.34
CA ALA A 44 -23.99 9.24 21.97
C ALA A 44 -23.43 8.20 20.97
N ARG A 45 -23.69 8.36 19.65
CA ARG A 45 -23.31 7.39 18.61
C ARG A 45 -22.16 7.84 17.69
N SER A 46 -21.71 9.09 17.82
CA SER A 46 -20.67 9.68 16.97
C SER A 46 -19.50 10.18 17.82
N VAL A 47 -18.29 9.72 17.55
CA VAL A 47 -17.03 10.19 18.13
C VAL A 47 -16.60 11.52 17.53
N GLY A 48 -17.24 12.03 16.47
CA GLY A 48 -16.98 13.36 15.91
C GLY A 48 -15.99 13.37 14.74
N LEU A 49 -15.86 12.26 14.00
CA LEU A 49 -14.90 12.16 12.89
C LEU A 49 -15.48 12.47 11.52
N GLY A 50 -16.79 12.38 11.34
CA GLY A 50 -17.42 12.49 10.03
C GLY A 50 -17.06 13.79 9.30
N LEU A 51 -17.24 14.94 9.96
CA LEU A 51 -16.98 16.26 9.35
C LEU A 51 -15.48 16.54 9.19
N PHE A 52 -14.65 16.10 10.14
CA PHE A 52 -13.20 16.15 9.98
C PHE A 52 -12.74 15.37 8.75
N ILE A 53 -13.23 14.13 8.55
CA ILE A 53 -12.93 13.33 7.36
C ILE A 53 -13.38 14.05 6.08
N VAL A 54 -14.53 14.71 6.09
CA VAL A 54 -15.01 15.52 4.95
C VAL A 54 -14.03 16.65 4.62
N LYS A 55 -13.54 17.39 5.63
CA LYS A 55 -12.54 18.46 5.46
C LYS A 55 -11.25 17.92 4.87
N GLU A 56 -10.75 16.80 5.38
CA GLU A 56 -9.52 16.19 4.89
C GLU A 56 -9.65 15.65 3.46
N ILE A 57 -10.80 15.06 3.10
CA ILE A 57 -11.11 14.65 1.73
C ILE A 57 -11.13 15.88 0.81
N ALA A 58 -11.80 16.97 1.20
CA ALA A 58 -11.82 18.20 0.41
C ALA A 58 -10.39 18.74 0.19
N ALA A 59 -9.61 18.86 1.26
CA ALA A 59 -8.23 19.35 1.21
C ALA A 59 -7.33 18.47 0.33
N ALA A 60 -7.45 17.15 0.41
CA ALA A 60 -6.69 16.21 -0.43
C ALA A 60 -6.98 16.37 -1.94
N HIS A 61 -8.15 16.93 -2.29
CA HIS A 61 -8.54 17.25 -3.66
C HIS A 61 -8.28 18.72 -4.03
N GLY A 62 -7.51 19.45 -3.21
CA GLY A 62 -7.22 20.88 -3.40
C GLY A 62 -8.42 21.79 -3.15
N GLY A 63 -9.44 21.29 -2.47
CA GLY A 63 -10.68 21.97 -2.14
C GLY A 63 -10.78 22.39 -0.68
N ASP A 64 -11.94 22.94 -0.31
CA ASP A 64 -12.31 23.32 1.04
C ASP A 64 -13.75 22.89 1.38
N VAL A 65 -14.10 23.01 2.66
CA VAL A 65 -15.47 22.81 3.13
C VAL A 65 -15.84 23.92 4.11
N GLU A 66 -17.05 24.46 3.97
CA GLU A 66 -17.64 25.41 4.91
C GLU A 66 -19.02 24.94 5.36
N VAL A 67 -19.48 25.53 6.47
CA VAL A 67 -20.82 25.34 7.01
C VAL A 67 -21.47 26.68 7.26
N ARG A 68 -22.76 26.78 6.95
CA ARG A 68 -23.65 27.86 7.41
C ARG A 68 -24.82 27.24 8.12
N SER A 69 -25.15 27.73 9.31
CA SER A 69 -26.26 27.19 10.09
C SER A 69 -26.98 28.33 10.81
N SER A 70 -28.30 28.44 10.57
CA SER A 70 -29.15 29.41 11.24
C SER A 70 -30.55 28.84 11.44
N SER A 71 -31.31 29.41 12.37
CA SER A 71 -32.69 28.99 12.63
C SER A 71 -33.65 29.32 11.47
N SER A 72 -33.33 30.33 10.65
CA SER A 72 -34.17 30.77 9.53
C SER A 72 -33.84 30.09 8.20
N GLU A 73 -32.59 29.70 7.98
CA GLU A 73 -32.11 29.16 6.70
C GLU A 73 -31.69 27.68 6.81
N GLY A 74 -31.81 27.06 7.99
CA GLY A 74 -31.36 25.70 8.26
C GLY A 74 -29.83 25.56 8.22
N THR A 75 -29.34 24.33 8.02
CA THR A 75 -27.91 24.03 7.95
C THR A 75 -27.50 23.64 6.53
N THR A 76 -26.43 24.24 6.03
CA THR A 76 -25.87 23.96 4.71
C THR A 76 -24.37 23.76 4.81
N PHE A 77 -23.90 22.59 4.37
CA PHE A 77 -22.49 22.30 4.14
C PHE A 77 -22.17 22.52 2.66
N THR A 78 -21.09 23.22 2.38
CA THR A 78 -20.64 23.49 1.01
C THR A 78 -19.21 23.03 0.85
N LEU A 79 -19.00 22.01 0.02
CA LEU A 79 -17.67 21.59 -0.42
C LEU A 79 -17.34 22.31 -1.74
N ARG A 80 -16.13 22.84 -1.87
CA ARG A 80 -15.65 23.42 -3.13
C ARG A 80 -14.38 22.72 -3.57
N PHE A 81 -14.25 22.51 -4.87
CA PHE A 81 -13.11 21.84 -5.49
C PHE A 81 -12.64 22.65 -6.70
N PRO A 82 -11.34 22.60 -7.04
CA PRO A 82 -10.86 23.06 -8.33
C PRO A 82 -11.55 22.25 -9.45
N ALA A 83 -12.26 22.95 -10.35
CA ALA A 83 -12.77 22.34 -11.56
C ALA A 83 -11.59 21.95 -12.46
N ARG A 84 -11.48 20.67 -12.81
CA ARG A 84 -10.53 20.26 -13.85
C ARG A 84 -11.00 20.82 -15.18
N GLU A 85 -10.18 21.64 -15.83
CA GLU A 85 -10.36 21.93 -17.26
C GLU A 85 -10.41 20.61 -18.04
N ALA A 86 -11.36 20.50 -18.97
CA ALA A 86 -11.38 19.40 -19.92
C ALA A 86 -10.06 19.42 -20.71
N VAL A 87 -9.19 18.43 -20.46
CA VAL A 87 -7.90 18.33 -21.13
C VAL A 87 -8.14 18.04 -22.62
N GLN A 88 -8.03 19.07 -23.45
CA GLN A 88 -7.77 18.94 -24.88
C GLN A 88 -6.34 18.45 -25.05
N VAL A 89 -6.17 17.16 -25.36
CA VAL A 89 -4.85 16.59 -25.66
C VAL A 89 -4.38 17.15 -27.00
N LYS A 90 -3.56 18.20 -26.98
CA LYS A 90 -2.66 18.55 -28.09
C LYS A 90 -1.27 17.99 -27.78
N ALA A 91 -0.84 17.05 -28.61
CA ALA A 91 0.54 16.57 -28.62
C ALA A 91 1.48 17.74 -28.93
N SER A 92 2.49 17.96 -28.08
CA SER A 92 3.66 18.73 -28.48
C SER A 92 4.92 18.04 -27.98
N ALA A 93 5.81 17.77 -28.94
CA ALA A 93 7.15 17.30 -28.71
C ALA A 93 8.02 18.45 -28.21
N CYS A 94 8.89 18.18 -27.23
CA CYS A 94 10.01 19.05 -26.93
C CYS A 94 11.20 18.20 -26.47
N GLU A 95 12.13 18.00 -27.39
CA GLU A 95 13.48 17.54 -27.13
C GLU A 95 14.22 18.56 -26.25
N ARG A 96 14.87 18.10 -25.18
CA ARG A 96 16.03 18.80 -24.61
C ARG A 96 17.11 17.80 -24.20
N LYS A 97 18.21 17.84 -24.95
CA LYS A 97 19.50 17.24 -24.62
C LYS A 97 20.08 17.96 -23.41
N MET A 98 20.50 17.22 -22.38
CA MET A 98 21.38 17.75 -21.35
C MET A 98 22.51 16.74 -21.09
N ARG A 99 23.71 17.13 -21.52
CA ARG A 99 24.96 16.40 -21.34
C ARG A 99 25.55 16.78 -19.98
N TRP A 100 25.82 15.79 -19.14
CA TRP A 100 26.63 15.97 -17.93
C TRP A 100 27.99 15.32 -18.14
N ARG A 101 29.05 16.13 -18.06
CA ARG A 101 30.45 15.70 -17.98
C ARG A 101 30.77 15.47 -16.51
N CYS A 102 31.27 14.28 -16.17
CA CYS A 102 31.87 14.01 -14.87
C CYS A 102 33.38 13.89 -15.07
N ALA A 103 34.16 14.71 -14.36
CA ALA A 103 35.61 14.62 -14.30
C ALA A 103 36.03 14.01 -12.96
N THR A 104 36.90 13.00 -13.07
CA THR A 104 37.95 12.49 -12.17
C THR A 104 38.30 13.37 -10.96
N GLN A 105 38.69 12.86 -9.77
CA GLN A 105 39.66 11.80 -9.48
C GLN A 105 39.65 11.54 -7.95
N LEU A 106 39.80 10.29 -7.50
CA LEU A 106 40.27 9.98 -6.14
C LEU A 106 41.43 9.00 -6.26
N HIS A 107 42.52 9.35 -5.57
CA HIS A 107 43.79 8.63 -5.55
C HIS A 107 43.67 7.29 -4.82
N THR A 108 44.37 6.30 -5.36
CA THR A 108 44.64 4.99 -4.80
C THR A 108 45.72 5.04 -3.72
N MET A 109 45.57 4.24 -2.67
CA MET A 109 46.68 3.49 -2.06
C MET A 109 46.18 2.12 -1.59
N ASN A 110 46.94 1.10 -1.99
CA ASN A 110 46.68 -0.33 -1.87
C ASN A 110 46.90 -0.86 -0.45
N SER A 111 46.07 -1.82 -0.06
CA SER A 111 46.42 -2.91 0.86
C SER A 111 45.74 -4.19 0.37
N ILE A 112 46.51 -5.26 0.26
CA ILE A 112 46.19 -6.50 -0.45
C ILE A 112 45.32 -7.41 0.42
N THR A 113 44.07 -7.61 0.04
CA THR A 113 43.20 -8.77 0.35
C THR A 113 42.24 -8.99 -0.82
N SER A 114 41.91 -10.25 -1.14
CA SER A 114 41.11 -10.71 -2.28
C SER A 114 39.90 -9.82 -2.66
N PRO A 115 39.57 -9.64 -3.95
CA PRO A 115 38.57 -8.67 -4.38
C PRO A 115 37.15 -9.18 -4.09
N GLY A 116 36.65 -8.95 -2.88
CA GLY A 116 35.23 -9.01 -2.59
C GLY A 116 34.55 -7.85 -3.31
N VAL A 117 33.74 -8.15 -4.32
CA VAL A 117 32.89 -7.15 -4.95
C VAL A 117 31.77 -6.84 -3.96
N HIS A 118 31.96 -5.83 -3.11
CA HIS A 118 30.88 -5.40 -2.22
C HIS A 118 29.68 -4.91 -3.03
N LEU A 119 28.49 -5.43 -2.73
CA LEU A 119 27.24 -4.93 -3.29
C LEU A 119 27.12 -3.42 -3.02
N LYS A 120 26.68 -2.67 -4.03
CA LYS A 120 26.39 -1.25 -3.88
C LYS A 120 24.88 -1.04 -3.78
N ILE A 121 24.44 -0.47 -2.65
CA ILE A 121 23.04 -0.07 -2.44
C ILE A 121 22.88 1.38 -2.88
N ALA A 122 22.08 1.62 -3.92
CA ALA A 122 21.82 2.94 -4.47
C ALA A 122 20.35 3.31 -4.25
N PRO A 123 20.02 4.17 -3.26
CA PRO A 123 18.64 4.58 -2.99
C PRO A 123 17.97 5.19 -4.22
N PHE A 124 16.67 4.96 -4.37
CA PHE A 124 15.88 5.65 -5.38
C PHE A 124 15.83 7.16 -5.07
N SER A 125 15.60 7.97 -6.10
CA SER A 125 15.57 9.44 -5.96
C SER A 125 14.50 9.96 -5.00
N ASN A 126 13.42 9.21 -4.80
CA ASN A 126 12.34 9.52 -3.86
C ASN A 126 12.60 9.00 -2.44
N GLY A 127 13.72 8.32 -2.17
CA GLY A 127 14.08 7.75 -0.87
C GLY A 127 13.31 6.48 -0.48
N PHE A 128 12.34 6.03 -1.28
CA PHE A 128 11.53 4.84 -1.01
C PHE A 128 11.96 3.67 -1.90
N GLY A 129 12.93 2.90 -1.40
CA GLY A 129 13.54 1.77 -2.10
C GLY A 129 14.98 2.04 -2.53
N ALA A 130 15.67 0.98 -2.99
CA ALA A 130 17.03 1.06 -3.50
C ALA A 130 17.33 0.03 -4.59
N ASP A 131 18.25 0.36 -5.50
CA ASP A 131 18.88 -0.57 -6.42
C ASP A 131 20.01 -1.33 -5.71
N VAL A 132 20.07 -2.65 -5.93
CA VAL A 132 21.20 -3.50 -5.56
C VAL A 132 22.08 -3.68 -6.80
N LEU A 133 23.23 -3.02 -6.80
CA LEU A 133 24.17 -2.99 -7.92
C LEU A 133 25.37 -3.90 -7.64
N GLY A 134 25.91 -4.51 -8.71
CA GLY A 134 27.05 -5.44 -8.60
C GLY A 134 26.68 -6.82 -8.11
N VAL A 135 25.37 -7.13 -8.00
CA VAL A 135 24.88 -8.45 -7.61
C VAL A 135 25.17 -9.50 -8.68
N ASP A 136 25.56 -10.70 -8.24
CA ASP A 136 25.65 -11.87 -9.11
C ASP A 136 24.28 -12.17 -9.79
N PRO A 137 24.24 -12.35 -11.13
CA PRO A 137 22.99 -12.60 -11.86
C PRO A 137 22.23 -13.86 -11.42
N HIS A 138 22.90 -14.81 -10.77
CA HIS A 138 22.36 -16.06 -10.24
C HIS A 138 22.12 -16.01 -8.72
N LEU A 139 22.25 -14.84 -8.11
CA LEU A 139 22.10 -14.61 -6.68
C LEU A 139 23.00 -15.50 -5.81
N GLN A 140 24.21 -15.81 -6.30
CA GLN A 140 25.24 -16.46 -5.50
C GLN A 140 25.92 -15.42 -4.61
N LEU A 141 25.42 -15.30 -3.38
CA LEU A 141 25.93 -14.34 -2.39
C LEU A 141 26.47 -15.05 -1.14
N ASP A 142 27.58 -14.53 -0.63
CA ASP A 142 28.15 -14.96 0.64
C ASP A 142 27.31 -14.49 1.85
N ASP A 143 27.76 -14.81 3.07
CA ASP A 143 27.03 -14.43 4.29
C ASP A 143 27.03 -12.92 4.56
N ASP A 144 28.11 -12.21 4.20
CA ASP A 144 28.25 -10.77 4.43
C ASP A 144 27.39 -9.97 3.46
N GLU A 145 27.33 -10.40 2.20
CA GLU A 145 26.47 -9.85 1.16
C GLU A 145 24.98 -10.07 1.50
N ILE A 146 24.59 -11.27 1.95
CA ILE A 146 23.22 -11.52 2.42
C ILE A 146 22.88 -10.65 3.63
N ALA A 147 23.81 -10.48 4.57
CA ALA A 147 23.63 -9.57 5.70
C ALA A 147 23.47 -8.12 5.23
N GLN A 148 24.20 -7.69 4.20
CA GLN A 148 24.06 -6.37 3.59
C GLN A 148 22.69 -6.20 2.92
N VAL A 149 22.23 -7.19 2.15
CA VAL A 149 20.88 -7.20 1.55
C VAL A 149 19.81 -7.09 2.63
N ARG A 150 19.90 -7.86 3.72
CA ARG A 150 18.91 -7.82 4.82
C ARG A 150 18.87 -6.45 5.50
N ARG A 151 20.03 -5.84 5.78
CA ARG A 151 20.09 -4.48 6.34
C ARG A 151 19.49 -3.45 5.39
N ALA A 152 19.84 -3.52 4.11
CA ALA A 152 19.31 -2.63 3.09
C ALA A 152 17.79 -2.78 2.94
N TRP A 153 17.27 -4.01 2.99
CA TRP A 153 15.85 -4.28 2.86
C TRP A 153 15.04 -3.67 4.01
N HIS A 154 15.51 -3.82 5.25
CA HIS A 154 14.87 -3.20 6.41
C HIS A 154 14.95 -1.67 6.41
N LEU A 155 16.01 -1.09 5.81
CA LEU A 155 16.19 0.36 5.74
C LEU A 155 15.35 0.99 4.63
N HIS A 156 15.30 0.36 3.45
CA HIS A 156 14.73 0.93 2.24
C HIS A 156 13.34 0.39 1.88
N SER A 157 12.82 -0.61 2.61
CA SER A 157 11.53 -1.29 2.40
C SER A 157 11.43 -2.11 1.11
N ILE A 158 12.04 -1.66 0.02
CA ILE A 158 12.02 -2.28 -1.31
C ILE A 158 13.44 -2.30 -1.87
N LEU A 159 13.87 -3.46 -2.36
CA LEU A 159 15.12 -3.61 -3.10
C LEU A 159 14.84 -4.07 -4.53
N ARG A 160 15.51 -3.43 -5.49
CA ARG A 160 15.45 -3.77 -6.91
C ARG A 160 16.75 -4.39 -7.38
N PHE A 161 16.62 -5.54 -8.01
CA PHE A 161 17.66 -6.27 -8.69
C PHE A 161 17.38 -6.20 -10.20
N ARG A 162 18.42 -6.06 -11.01
CA ARG A 162 18.31 -5.91 -12.47
C ARG A 162 19.17 -6.95 -13.16
N ARG A 163 18.68 -7.47 -14.29
CA ARG A 163 19.41 -8.40 -15.16
C ARG A 163 19.85 -9.68 -14.45
N LEU A 164 18.96 -10.22 -13.61
CA LEU A 164 19.11 -11.55 -13.06
C LEU A 164 18.77 -12.61 -14.13
N GLU A 165 19.42 -13.76 -14.02
CA GLU A 165 19.21 -14.95 -14.85
C GLU A 165 18.97 -16.17 -13.95
N VAL A 166 18.13 -15.98 -12.93
CA VAL A 166 17.92 -16.98 -11.87
C VAL A 166 17.02 -18.12 -12.31
N THR A 167 17.45 -19.34 -11.97
CA THR A 167 16.61 -20.54 -11.99
C THR A 167 15.68 -20.57 -10.76
N PRO A 168 14.62 -21.42 -10.76
CA PRO A 168 13.77 -21.59 -9.58
C PRO A 168 14.53 -22.06 -8.33
N ASP A 169 15.55 -22.91 -8.48
CA ASP A 169 16.41 -23.33 -7.36
C ASP A 169 17.17 -22.13 -6.79
N GLU A 170 17.79 -21.32 -7.65
CA GLU A 170 18.55 -20.13 -7.23
C GLU A 170 17.67 -19.09 -6.55
N HIS A 171 16.47 -18.84 -7.10
CA HIS A 171 15.50 -17.93 -6.51
C HIS A 171 15.04 -18.43 -5.13
N THR A 172 14.69 -19.71 -4.99
CA THR A 172 14.26 -20.25 -3.68
C THR A 172 15.41 -20.30 -2.67
N ARG A 173 16.63 -20.68 -3.10
CA ARG A 173 17.83 -20.70 -2.26
C ARG A 173 18.17 -19.31 -1.72
N PHE A 174 18.16 -18.29 -2.58
CA PHE A 174 18.37 -16.90 -2.15
C PHE A 174 17.32 -16.47 -1.13
N SER A 175 16.02 -16.67 -1.43
CA SER A 175 14.96 -16.23 -0.53
C SER A 175 14.99 -16.96 0.83
N ARG A 176 15.39 -18.25 0.87
CA ARG A 176 15.59 -18.99 2.13
C ARG A 176 16.68 -18.39 3.02
N ARG A 177 17.68 -17.71 2.45
CA ARG A 177 18.75 -17.01 3.21
C ARG A 177 18.22 -15.74 3.90
N LEU A 178 17.06 -15.22 3.49
CA LEU A 178 16.41 -14.05 4.08
C LEU A 178 15.41 -14.43 5.18
N GLY A 179 14.82 -15.63 5.12
CA GLY A 179 13.90 -16.14 6.13
C GLY A 179 13.22 -17.44 5.71
N LYS A 180 12.37 -17.98 6.59
CA LYS A 180 11.56 -19.16 6.28
C LYS A 180 10.58 -18.85 5.16
N LEU A 181 10.49 -19.71 4.15
CA LEU A 181 9.55 -19.54 3.05
C LEU A 181 8.13 -19.96 3.46
N HIS A 182 7.16 -19.17 3.04
CA HIS A 182 5.73 -19.44 3.12
C HIS A 182 5.27 -20.10 1.82
N ILE A 183 4.68 -21.29 1.91
CA ILE A 183 4.09 -21.98 0.76
C ILE A 183 2.67 -21.46 0.55
N MET A 184 2.45 -20.80 -0.58
CA MET A 184 1.13 -20.28 -0.93
C MET A 184 0.19 -21.40 -1.38
N THR A 185 -1.05 -21.37 -0.90
CA THR A 185 -2.11 -22.29 -1.30
C THR A 185 -3.18 -21.56 -2.12
N PRO A 186 -3.87 -22.25 -3.06
CA PRO A 186 -3.72 -23.66 -3.40
C PRO A 186 -2.48 -23.96 -4.27
N LEU A 187 -1.87 -25.13 -4.06
CA LEU A 187 -0.60 -25.55 -4.70
C LEU A 187 -0.64 -25.63 -6.24
N LYS A 188 -1.84 -25.69 -6.84
CA LYS A 188 -2.00 -25.78 -8.30
C LYS A 188 -1.45 -24.57 -9.07
N PHE A 189 -1.19 -23.46 -8.38
CA PHE A 189 -0.61 -22.24 -8.94
C PHE A 189 0.89 -22.11 -8.61
N ASN A 190 1.49 -23.15 -8.04
CA ASN A 190 2.89 -23.19 -7.68
C ASN A 190 3.64 -23.96 -8.77
N LEU A 191 4.90 -23.61 -8.97
CA LEU A 191 5.73 -24.21 -10.01
C LEU A 191 5.97 -25.69 -9.70
N GLU A 192 5.80 -26.55 -10.69
CA GLU A 192 6.04 -27.98 -10.55
C GLU A 192 7.48 -28.26 -10.08
N GLY A 193 7.63 -29.09 -9.04
CA GLY A 193 8.92 -29.35 -8.39
C GLY A 193 9.41 -28.27 -7.42
N TYR A 194 8.78 -27.09 -7.39
CA TYR A 194 9.17 -25.96 -6.54
C TYR A 194 7.94 -25.37 -5.82
N PRO A 195 7.41 -26.03 -4.78
CA PRO A 195 6.19 -25.62 -4.11
C PRO A 195 6.28 -24.22 -3.46
N GLU A 196 7.47 -23.69 -3.20
CA GLU A 196 7.65 -22.34 -2.66
C GLU A 196 7.55 -21.23 -3.74
N VAL A 197 7.56 -21.60 -5.02
CA VAL A 197 7.48 -20.64 -6.12
C VAL A 197 6.05 -20.53 -6.60
N PHE A 198 5.39 -19.45 -6.20
CA PHE A 198 4.06 -19.11 -6.69
C PHE A 198 4.16 -18.46 -8.08
N VAL A 199 3.39 -18.97 -9.05
CA VAL A 199 3.42 -18.50 -10.43
C VAL A 199 2.30 -17.49 -10.66
N VAL A 200 2.67 -16.24 -10.91
CA VAL A 200 1.75 -15.20 -11.35
C VAL A 200 1.87 -15.09 -12.86
N SER A 201 0.96 -15.76 -13.57
CA SER A 201 1.02 -15.84 -15.03
C SER A 201 -0.33 -15.99 -15.70
N ASN A 202 -0.45 -15.44 -16.91
CA ASN A 202 -1.53 -15.73 -17.85
C ASN A 202 -1.11 -16.68 -18.98
N ALA A 203 0.05 -17.33 -18.89
CA ALA A 203 0.54 -18.26 -19.90
C ALA A 203 -0.34 -19.52 -20.01
N SER A 204 -0.47 -20.03 -21.24
CA SER A 204 -1.14 -21.27 -21.57
C SER A 204 -0.28 -22.49 -21.19
N LYS A 205 -0.91 -23.54 -20.65
CA LYS A 205 -0.20 -24.81 -20.41
C LYS A 205 0.29 -25.48 -21.70
N ARG A 206 -0.34 -25.19 -22.84
CA ARG A 206 0.02 -25.76 -24.15
C ARG A 206 1.21 -25.05 -24.79
N ASN A 207 1.28 -23.73 -24.63
CA ASN A 207 2.36 -22.89 -25.14
C ASN A 207 2.62 -21.75 -24.16
N PRO A 208 3.76 -21.73 -23.44
CA PRO A 208 4.05 -20.71 -22.45
C PRO A 208 4.26 -19.30 -23.05
N ASP A 209 4.45 -19.19 -24.36
CA ASP A 209 4.57 -17.91 -25.07
C ASP A 209 3.21 -17.36 -25.55
N GLU A 210 2.14 -18.11 -25.35
CA GLU A 210 0.77 -17.67 -25.68
C GLU A 210 -0.05 -17.43 -24.40
N PRO A 211 -0.89 -16.37 -24.39
CA PRO A 211 -1.84 -16.18 -23.31
C PRO A 211 -2.88 -17.31 -23.31
N VAL A 212 -3.37 -17.64 -22.13
CA VAL A 212 -4.35 -18.71 -21.93
C VAL A 212 -5.66 -18.38 -22.67
N SER A 213 -6.05 -19.25 -23.60
CA SER A 213 -7.41 -19.24 -24.15
C SER A 213 -8.37 -19.93 -23.17
N LYS A 214 -9.67 -19.61 -23.23
CA LYS A 214 -10.71 -20.15 -22.32
C LYS A 214 -10.69 -21.67 -22.13
N SER A 215 -10.09 -22.43 -23.05
CA SER A 215 -9.99 -23.90 -23.04
C SER A 215 -8.61 -24.48 -22.66
N ALA A 216 -7.57 -23.67 -22.47
CA ALA A 216 -6.18 -24.17 -22.39
C ALA A 216 -5.67 -24.51 -20.98
N GLY A 217 -6.38 -24.15 -19.91
CA GLY A 217 -5.90 -24.29 -18.53
C GLY A 217 -4.73 -23.35 -18.21
N GLU A 218 -4.69 -22.84 -16.98
CA GLU A 218 -3.77 -21.78 -16.57
C GLU A 218 -2.47 -22.34 -15.97
N VAL A 219 -1.31 -21.80 -16.34
CA VAL A 219 0.00 -22.14 -15.73
C VAL A 219 0.18 -21.49 -14.35
N GLY A 220 -0.47 -20.35 -14.11
CA GLY A 220 -0.39 -19.59 -12.87
C GLY A 220 -1.67 -18.83 -12.58
N LEU A 221 -1.66 -18.07 -11.48
CA LEU A 221 -2.81 -17.24 -11.12
C LEU A 221 -2.80 -15.94 -11.93
N ARG A 222 -3.83 -15.74 -12.74
CA ARG A 222 -4.06 -14.48 -13.48
C ARG A 222 -4.48 -13.36 -12.54
N ARG A 223 -4.11 -12.12 -12.90
CA ARG A 223 -4.56 -10.89 -12.23
C ARG A 223 -4.31 -10.88 -10.71
N ALA A 224 -3.33 -11.67 -10.27
CA ALA A 224 -2.93 -11.70 -8.86
C ALA A 224 -2.34 -10.34 -8.48
N GLY A 225 -2.75 -9.84 -7.31
CA GLY A 225 -2.25 -8.60 -6.74
C GLY A 225 -2.92 -7.32 -7.25
N GLU A 226 -4.02 -7.41 -8.01
CA GLU A 226 -4.86 -6.23 -8.30
C GLU A 226 -5.47 -5.66 -7.01
N GLY A 227 -5.56 -4.33 -6.92
CA GLY A 227 -5.97 -3.59 -5.72
C GLY A 227 -4.84 -3.44 -4.71
N PHE A 228 -4.75 -2.27 -4.07
CA PHE A 228 -3.73 -2.00 -3.06
C PHE A 228 -3.88 -2.88 -1.83
N HIS A 229 -2.79 -3.54 -1.42
CA HIS A 229 -2.77 -4.46 -0.27
C HIS A 229 -1.36 -4.77 0.20
N THR A 230 -1.27 -5.43 1.36
CA THR A 230 -0.08 -6.15 1.78
C THR A 230 -0.38 -7.64 1.95
N ASP A 231 0.57 -8.51 1.60
CA ASP A 231 0.34 -9.95 1.54
C ASP A 231 0.05 -10.52 2.95
N GLY A 232 -1.08 -11.22 3.10
CA GLY A 232 -1.44 -11.94 4.32
C GLY A 232 -1.91 -11.05 5.48
N GLU A 233 -2.32 -9.81 5.23
CA GLU A 233 -2.90 -8.92 6.26
C GLU A 233 -4.16 -9.47 6.93
N ASP A 234 -4.86 -10.42 6.31
CA ASP A 234 -6.00 -11.15 6.84
C ASP A 234 -5.61 -12.38 7.69
N LYS A 235 -4.32 -12.58 7.97
CA LYS A 235 -3.79 -13.69 8.78
C LYS A 235 -3.33 -13.18 10.14
N ALA A 236 -3.37 -14.04 11.16
CA ALA A 236 -2.83 -13.73 12.49
C ALA A 236 -1.32 -13.47 12.44
N ILE A 237 -0.62 -14.18 11.55
CA ILE A 237 0.79 -13.97 11.21
C ILE A 237 0.83 -13.62 9.72
N PRO A 238 0.88 -12.32 9.37
CA PRO A 238 1.05 -11.86 8.00
C PRO A 238 2.41 -12.23 7.44
N ASN A 239 2.55 -12.17 6.11
CA ASN A 239 3.84 -12.44 5.47
C ASN A 239 4.81 -11.28 5.74
N ALA A 240 6.10 -11.56 5.98
CA ALA A 240 7.11 -10.51 6.22
C ALA A 240 7.46 -9.76 4.93
N GLY A 241 7.50 -10.48 3.82
CA GLY A 241 7.99 -9.94 2.56
C GLY A 241 7.85 -10.96 1.44
N SER A 242 8.10 -10.49 0.23
CA SER A 242 8.05 -11.34 -0.95
C SER A 242 9.13 -10.88 -1.94
N MET A 243 9.67 -11.82 -2.70
CA MET A 243 10.52 -11.54 -3.86
C MET A 243 9.78 -11.96 -5.12
N LEU A 244 9.66 -11.04 -6.08
CA LEU A 244 9.00 -11.27 -7.37
C LEU A 244 10.03 -11.07 -8.49
N TYR A 245 10.27 -12.13 -9.24
CA TYR A 245 11.18 -12.17 -10.38
C TYR A 245 10.40 -12.16 -11.70
N ALA A 246 10.85 -11.33 -12.64
CA ALA A 246 10.22 -11.10 -13.93
C ALA A 246 10.81 -12.01 -15.02
N ALA A 247 10.18 -13.18 -15.23
CA ALA A 247 10.61 -14.12 -16.26
C ALA A 247 10.17 -13.68 -17.68
N GLN A 248 8.95 -13.16 -17.79
CA GLN A 248 8.37 -12.63 -19.02
C GLN A 248 7.48 -11.44 -18.71
N VAL A 249 7.63 -10.36 -19.47
CA VAL A 249 6.92 -9.09 -19.25
C VAL A 249 6.28 -8.62 -20.56
N PRO A 250 5.10 -7.98 -20.50
CA PRO A 250 4.50 -7.37 -21.69
C PRO A 250 5.36 -6.19 -22.18
N PRO A 251 5.26 -5.80 -23.45
CA PRO A 251 6.01 -4.66 -24.00
C PRO A 251 5.56 -3.31 -23.40
N GLU A 252 4.33 -3.23 -22.89
CA GLU A 252 3.74 -2.05 -22.29
C GLU A 252 2.90 -2.40 -21.06
N LYS A 253 2.86 -1.49 -20.08
CA LYS A 253 2.12 -1.63 -18.82
C LYS A 253 2.52 -2.89 -18.03
N GLY A 254 1.63 -3.42 -17.19
CA GLY A 254 1.94 -4.55 -16.31
C GLY A 254 2.92 -4.17 -15.18
N ASP A 255 3.00 -2.88 -14.88
CA ASP A 255 3.77 -2.28 -13.80
C ASP A 255 3.24 -2.72 -12.43
N THR A 256 4.04 -2.51 -11.39
CA THR A 256 3.62 -2.69 -10.00
C THR A 256 3.78 -1.38 -9.24
N LEU A 257 2.70 -0.92 -8.61
CA LEU A 257 2.71 0.23 -7.71
C LEU A 257 3.05 -0.26 -6.31
N PHE A 258 3.87 0.48 -5.60
CA PHE A 258 4.19 0.26 -4.19
C PHE A 258 3.92 1.54 -3.40
N VAL A 259 3.41 1.40 -2.18
CA VAL A 259 3.10 2.50 -1.27
C VAL A 259 4.07 2.49 -0.09
N ASP A 260 4.69 3.63 0.22
CA ASP A 260 5.48 3.83 1.44
C ASP A 260 4.55 4.05 2.64
N MET A 261 4.33 2.99 3.42
CA MET A 261 3.45 3.07 4.60
C MET A 261 4.11 3.76 5.80
N TYR A 262 5.44 3.96 5.78
CA TYR A 262 6.09 4.84 6.74
C TYR A 262 5.80 6.30 6.41
N ALA A 263 6.02 6.71 5.16
CA ALA A 263 5.73 8.08 4.71
C ALA A 263 4.23 8.40 4.88
N ALA A 264 3.34 7.45 4.60
CA ALA A 264 1.91 7.60 4.84
C ALA A 264 1.62 7.84 6.33
N TYR A 265 2.21 7.07 7.24
CA TYR A 265 2.05 7.30 8.68
C TYR A 265 2.62 8.65 9.12
N GLU A 266 3.85 8.97 8.72
CA GLU A 266 4.55 10.20 9.06
C GLU A 266 3.78 11.45 8.60
N ALA A 267 3.08 11.37 7.47
CA ALA A 267 2.29 12.45 6.92
C ALA A 267 0.87 12.60 7.51
N LEU A 268 0.39 11.63 8.30
CA LEU A 268 -0.93 11.75 8.93
C LEU A 268 -1.01 12.97 9.87
N PRO A 269 -2.15 13.68 9.91
CA PRO A 269 -2.42 14.70 10.91
C PRO A 269 -2.20 14.17 12.34
N ALA A 270 -1.73 15.03 13.25
CA ALA A 270 -1.36 14.62 14.61
C ALA A 270 -2.56 14.04 15.38
N GLU A 271 -3.75 14.55 15.09
CA GLU A 271 -5.02 14.15 15.68
C GLU A 271 -5.42 12.76 15.20
N VAL A 272 -5.25 12.46 13.90
CA VAL A 272 -5.46 11.12 13.36
C VAL A 272 -4.46 10.14 13.95
N LYS A 273 -3.19 10.52 14.07
CA LYS A 273 -2.18 9.70 14.78
C LYS A 273 -2.60 9.41 16.22
N GLY A 274 -3.10 10.41 16.94
CA GLY A 274 -3.61 10.26 18.31
C GLY A 274 -4.83 9.34 18.38
N LEU A 275 -5.70 9.38 17.37
CA LEU A 275 -6.85 8.51 17.26
C LEU A 275 -6.47 7.05 16.95
N ILE A 276 -5.49 6.80 16.09
CA ILE A 276 -5.10 5.41 15.76
C ILE A 276 -4.10 4.81 16.76
N ALA A 277 -3.46 5.64 17.58
CA ALA A 277 -2.52 5.20 18.60
C ALA A 277 -3.16 4.20 19.57
N GLY A 278 -2.51 3.06 19.76
CA GLY A 278 -3.00 1.98 20.64
C GLY A 278 -4.24 1.25 20.13
N ARG A 279 -4.77 1.57 18.94
CA ARG A 279 -5.96 0.92 18.37
C ARG A 279 -5.60 -0.11 17.31
N ARG A 280 -6.48 -1.09 17.16
CA ARG A 280 -6.40 -2.13 16.14
C ARG A 280 -7.55 -1.98 15.14
N ALA A 281 -7.29 -2.28 13.88
CA ALA A 281 -8.36 -2.52 12.91
C ALA A 281 -8.67 -4.01 12.84
N ARG A 282 -9.95 -4.34 12.65
CA ARG A 282 -10.41 -5.68 12.32
C ARG A 282 -10.19 -5.92 10.83
N PHE A 283 -9.49 -7.00 10.50
CA PHE A 283 -9.31 -7.47 9.13
C PHE A 283 -10.16 -8.73 8.93
N SER A 284 -11.08 -8.69 7.97
CA SER A 284 -12.00 -9.79 7.70
C SER A 284 -12.02 -10.15 6.23
N ARG A 285 -11.48 -11.33 5.92
CA ARG A 285 -11.74 -11.95 4.61
C ARG A 285 -13.21 -12.29 4.46
N ILE A 286 -13.86 -12.70 5.53
CA ILE A 286 -15.25 -13.17 5.53
C ILE A 286 -16.20 -12.05 5.05
N ASP A 287 -16.11 -10.87 5.65
CA ASP A 287 -17.00 -9.74 5.34
C ASP A 287 -16.73 -9.14 3.96
N LEU A 288 -15.45 -9.07 3.56
CA LEU A 288 -15.05 -8.34 2.35
C LEU A 288 -14.79 -9.25 1.14
N HIS A 289 -14.90 -10.57 1.27
CA HIS A 289 -14.85 -11.50 0.14
C HIS A 289 -15.85 -11.14 -0.97
N PRO A 290 -17.15 -10.87 -0.69
CA PRO A 290 -18.09 -10.47 -1.74
C PRO A 290 -17.77 -9.11 -2.36
N VAL A 291 -16.99 -8.25 -1.67
CA VAL A 291 -16.57 -6.93 -2.19
C VAL A 291 -15.39 -7.09 -3.15
N HIS A 292 -14.37 -7.84 -2.75
CA HIS A 292 -13.13 -7.99 -3.53
C HIS A 292 -13.21 -9.10 -4.58
N TYR A 293 -14.08 -10.08 -4.39
CA TYR A 293 -14.28 -11.23 -5.28
C TYR A 293 -15.77 -11.46 -5.58
N PRO A 294 -16.50 -10.47 -6.16
CA PRO A 294 -17.94 -10.56 -6.39
C PRO A 294 -18.36 -11.65 -7.38
N HIS A 295 -17.41 -12.19 -8.16
CA HIS A 295 -17.64 -13.25 -9.16
C HIS A 295 -17.29 -14.66 -8.66
N MET A 296 -16.75 -14.77 -7.45
CA MET A 296 -16.38 -16.06 -6.85
C MET A 296 -17.49 -16.53 -5.91
N ASP A 297 -17.58 -17.85 -5.71
CA ASP A 297 -18.49 -18.41 -4.73
C ASP A 297 -18.22 -17.86 -3.32
N PRO A 298 -19.25 -17.74 -2.47
CA PRO A 298 -19.07 -17.43 -1.06
C PRO A 298 -18.16 -18.45 -0.37
N LEU A 299 -17.41 -18.00 0.63
CA LEU A 299 -16.55 -18.90 1.41
C LEU A 299 -17.37 -19.97 2.13
N THR A 300 -16.88 -21.22 2.09
CA THR A 300 -17.46 -22.34 2.85
C THR A 300 -17.25 -22.13 4.35
N PRO A 301 -18.01 -22.82 5.23
CA PRO A 301 -17.78 -22.77 6.68
C PRO A 301 -16.33 -23.12 7.05
N GLU A 302 -15.74 -24.14 6.43
CA GLU A 302 -14.37 -24.58 6.68
C GLU A 302 -13.36 -23.49 6.30
N GLN A 303 -13.54 -22.86 5.14
CA GLN A 303 -12.70 -21.74 4.70
C GLN A 303 -12.78 -20.53 5.64
N LYS A 304 -13.97 -20.27 6.23
CA LYS A 304 -14.15 -19.22 7.24
C LYS A 304 -13.41 -19.57 8.54
N LEU A 305 -13.42 -20.83 8.97
CA LEU A 305 -12.67 -21.30 10.14
C LEU A 305 -11.14 -21.20 9.92
N GLU A 306 -10.66 -21.43 8.69
CA GLU A 306 -9.23 -21.29 8.34
C GLU A 306 -8.76 -19.82 8.28
N ARG A 307 -9.69 -18.89 8.05
CA ARG A 307 -9.42 -17.45 7.89
C ARG A 307 -10.35 -16.62 8.79
N PRO A 308 -10.28 -16.79 10.13
CA PRO A 308 -11.08 -15.99 11.05
C PRO A 308 -10.65 -14.53 10.99
N ASP A 309 -11.53 -13.64 11.47
CA ASP A 309 -11.19 -12.23 11.63
C ASP A 309 -10.00 -12.04 12.55
N VAL A 310 -9.12 -11.11 12.19
CA VAL A 310 -7.92 -10.78 12.96
C VAL A 310 -7.88 -9.29 13.29
N PHE A 311 -7.21 -8.93 14.37
CA PHE A 311 -7.09 -7.55 14.81
C PHE A 311 -5.64 -7.13 14.83
N HIS A 312 -5.29 -6.19 13.95
CA HIS A 312 -3.92 -5.71 13.78
C HIS A 312 -3.78 -4.24 14.16
N PRO A 313 -2.63 -3.83 14.74
CA PRO A 313 -2.39 -2.43 15.12
C PRO A 313 -2.48 -1.52 13.90
N LEU A 314 -3.14 -0.37 14.02
CA LEU A 314 -3.17 0.64 12.95
C LEU A 314 -1.84 1.37 12.82
N ALA A 315 -1.12 1.57 13.93
CA ALA A 315 0.25 2.04 13.97
C ALA A 315 1.15 0.84 14.29
N ARG A 316 1.80 0.28 13.28
CA ARG A 316 2.63 -0.93 13.40
C ARG A 316 4.09 -0.56 13.61
N ALA A 317 4.71 -1.03 14.68
CA ALA A 317 6.16 -1.00 14.82
C ALA A 317 6.79 -2.06 13.92
N HIS A 318 7.77 -1.64 13.12
CA HIS A 318 8.58 -2.57 12.35
C HIS A 318 9.69 -3.16 13.24
N PRO A 319 9.78 -4.49 13.39
CA PRO A 319 10.63 -5.11 14.41
C PRO A 319 12.13 -4.85 14.21
N TYR A 320 12.58 -4.64 12.97
CA TYR A 320 14.01 -4.45 12.67
C TYR A 320 14.45 -2.99 12.43
N SER A 321 13.65 -2.17 11.73
CA SER A 321 13.96 -0.76 11.49
C SER A 321 13.59 0.16 12.66
N GLY A 322 12.69 -0.28 13.56
CA GLY A 322 12.15 0.55 14.64
C GLY A 322 11.18 1.64 14.20
N ARG A 323 10.96 1.83 12.89
CA ARG A 323 10.02 2.81 12.34
C ARG A 323 8.57 2.38 12.55
N THR A 324 7.65 3.34 12.50
CA THR A 324 6.20 3.08 12.58
C THR A 324 5.54 3.22 11.21
N ALA A 325 4.91 2.15 10.74
CA ALA A 325 4.13 2.12 9.51
C ALA A 325 2.63 2.23 9.80
N LEU A 326 1.89 2.88 8.91
CA LEU A 326 0.43 2.83 8.88
C LEU A 326 0.06 1.43 8.40
N TYR A 327 -0.59 0.63 9.24
CA TYR A 327 -0.95 -0.73 8.91
C TYR A 327 -2.46 -0.82 8.73
N ILE A 328 -2.86 -0.43 7.53
CA ILE A 328 -4.21 -0.54 6.98
C ILE A 328 -4.10 -1.27 5.65
N GLY A 329 -5.15 -1.94 5.20
CA GLY A 329 -5.22 -2.47 3.84
C GLY A 329 -6.60 -2.98 3.48
N ARG A 330 -6.71 -3.70 2.37
CA ARG A 330 -7.99 -3.98 1.70
C ARG A 330 -8.96 -4.78 2.58
N TRP A 331 -8.42 -5.61 3.48
CA TRP A 331 -9.23 -6.47 4.35
C TRP A 331 -9.67 -5.78 5.65
N ALA A 332 -9.22 -4.55 5.91
CA ALA A 332 -9.67 -3.80 7.08
C ALA A 332 -11.13 -3.37 6.96
N CYS A 333 -11.92 -3.60 8.02
CA CYS A 333 -13.36 -3.34 8.06
C CYS A 333 -13.72 -2.16 8.96
N ASP A 334 -13.30 -2.23 10.23
CA ASP A 334 -13.60 -1.26 11.28
C ASP A 334 -12.46 -1.22 12.31
N VAL A 335 -12.60 -0.36 13.32
CA VAL A 335 -11.57 -0.08 14.32
C VAL A 335 -12.11 -0.40 15.71
N GLU A 336 -11.33 -1.20 16.44
CA GLU A 336 -11.64 -1.61 17.81
C GLU A 336 -11.81 -0.39 18.74
N GLY A 337 -12.85 -0.44 19.57
CA GLY A 337 -13.16 0.61 20.55
C GLY A 337 -13.84 1.85 19.94
N LEU A 338 -14.19 1.84 18.66
CA LEU A 338 -15.02 2.86 18.02
C LEU A 338 -16.40 2.29 17.64
N PRO A 339 -17.46 3.12 17.55
CA PRO A 339 -18.70 2.72 16.92
C PRO A 339 -18.46 2.24 15.49
N VAL A 340 -19.14 1.16 15.08
CA VAL A 340 -18.86 0.43 13.82
C VAL A 340 -18.80 1.35 12.60
N GLU A 341 -19.79 2.23 12.42
CA GLU A 341 -19.84 3.13 11.26
C GLU A 341 -18.70 4.15 11.23
N GLU A 342 -18.21 4.55 12.40
CA GLU A 342 -17.08 5.47 12.51
C GLU A 342 -15.75 4.77 12.32
N GLY A 343 -15.62 3.55 12.85
CA GLY A 343 -14.48 2.68 12.54
C GLY A 343 -14.37 2.45 11.03
N ARG A 344 -15.50 2.16 10.37
CA ARG A 344 -15.57 2.02 8.90
C ARG A 344 -15.18 3.30 8.18
N ALA A 345 -15.66 4.46 8.63
CA ALA A 345 -15.31 5.75 8.04
C ALA A 345 -13.82 6.06 8.19
N LEU A 346 -13.24 5.78 9.35
CA LEU A 346 -11.81 5.94 9.60
C LEU A 346 -10.97 4.99 8.74
N VAL A 347 -11.38 3.72 8.60
CA VAL A 347 -10.73 2.75 7.71
C VAL A 347 -10.69 3.29 6.27
N ARG A 348 -11.82 3.77 5.74
CA ARG A 348 -11.87 4.35 4.38
C ARG A 348 -10.94 5.55 4.24
N TYR A 349 -10.98 6.48 5.21
CA TYR A 349 -10.07 7.63 5.22
C TYR A 349 -8.60 7.21 5.17
N LEU A 350 -8.18 6.27 6.04
CA LEU A 350 -6.79 5.81 6.10
C LEU A 350 -6.36 5.08 4.83
N GLN A 351 -7.24 4.25 4.26
CA GLN A 351 -6.99 3.57 2.99
C GLN A 351 -6.78 4.58 1.86
N ASP A 352 -7.65 5.59 1.74
CA ASP A 352 -7.55 6.58 0.67
C ASP A 352 -6.39 7.54 0.86
N PHE A 353 -6.06 7.89 2.12
CA PHE A 353 -4.87 8.65 2.46
C PHE A 353 -3.59 7.94 2.02
N ALA A 354 -3.47 6.63 2.31
CA ALA A 354 -2.29 5.84 1.95
C ALA A 354 -2.09 5.74 0.43
N LYS A 355 -3.17 5.72 -0.37
CA LYS A 355 -3.11 5.59 -1.84
C LYS A 355 -2.78 6.89 -2.57
N GLN A 356 -2.49 7.99 -1.86
CA GLN A 356 -2.15 9.25 -2.52
C GLN A 356 -0.87 9.13 -3.35
N PRO A 357 -0.80 9.74 -4.56
CA PRO A 357 0.35 9.61 -5.46
C PRO A 357 1.73 9.95 -4.85
N ARG A 358 1.76 10.85 -3.86
CA ARG A 358 3.00 11.25 -3.17
C ARG A 358 3.69 10.12 -2.40
N PHE A 359 2.98 9.03 -2.10
CA PHE A 359 3.52 7.86 -1.41
C PHE A 359 3.84 6.69 -2.35
N ILE A 360 3.58 6.85 -3.65
CA ILE A 360 3.63 5.75 -4.61
C ILE A 360 4.94 5.74 -5.39
N TYR A 361 5.59 4.58 -5.42
CA TYR A 361 6.64 4.23 -6.38
C TYR A 361 6.10 3.26 -7.43
N THR A 362 6.42 3.50 -8.70
CA THR A 362 6.03 2.62 -9.82
C THR A 362 7.23 1.82 -10.31
N GLN A 363 7.18 0.51 -10.15
CA GLN A 363 8.11 -0.41 -10.79
C GLN A 363 7.68 -0.69 -12.22
N LYS A 364 8.48 -0.19 -13.16
CA LYS A 364 8.43 -0.58 -14.58
C LYS A 364 9.31 -1.78 -14.81
N TRP A 365 8.68 -2.90 -15.17
CA TRP A 365 9.35 -4.19 -15.27
C TRP A 365 10.11 -4.35 -16.58
N GLN A 366 11.28 -4.98 -16.48
CA GLN A 366 12.04 -5.55 -17.56
C GLN A 366 12.28 -7.03 -17.26
N LYS A 367 12.48 -7.85 -18.29
CA LYS A 367 12.89 -9.25 -18.09
C LYS A 367 14.17 -9.30 -17.26
N GLY A 368 14.23 -10.20 -16.29
CA GLY A 368 15.36 -10.36 -15.39
C GLY A 368 15.37 -9.39 -14.21
N ASP A 369 14.38 -8.49 -14.09
CA ASP A 369 14.20 -7.72 -12.87
C ASP A 369 13.71 -8.62 -11.72
N ALA A 370 14.11 -8.27 -10.50
CA ALA A 370 13.40 -8.72 -9.31
C ALA A 370 13.17 -7.57 -8.32
N ILE A 371 12.07 -7.64 -7.59
CA ILE A 371 11.80 -6.77 -6.45
C ILE A 371 11.63 -7.63 -5.21
N LEU A 372 12.40 -7.33 -4.16
CA LEU A 372 12.15 -7.79 -2.79
C LEU A 372 11.46 -6.65 -2.04
N TRP A 373 10.24 -6.86 -1.56
CA TRP A 373 9.51 -5.84 -0.78
C TRP A 373 9.13 -6.34 0.60
N ASP A 374 9.05 -5.39 1.53
CA ASP A 374 8.69 -5.59 2.92
C ASP A 374 7.20 -5.38 3.15
N ASN A 375 6.43 -6.47 3.31
CA ASN A 375 4.99 -6.43 3.56
C ASN A 375 4.65 -5.78 4.92
N ARG A 376 5.63 -5.59 5.81
CA ARG A 376 5.42 -5.01 7.13
C ARG A 376 5.26 -3.49 7.07
N CYS A 377 5.75 -2.86 6.01
CA CYS A 377 5.73 -1.41 5.84
C CYS A 377 5.43 -0.94 4.40
N THR A 378 4.94 -1.83 3.54
CA THR A 378 4.52 -1.46 2.18
C THR A 378 3.14 -2.03 1.86
N GLN A 379 2.42 -1.34 0.98
CA GLN A 379 1.38 -1.95 0.17
C GLN A 379 1.84 -2.03 -1.28
N HIS A 380 1.18 -2.85 -2.09
CA HIS A 380 1.41 -2.94 -3.52
C HIS A 380 0.12 -3.21 -4.31
N CYS A 381 0.15 -2.88 -5.60
CA CYS A 381 -0.95 -3.07 -6.53
C CYS A 381 -0.38 -3.40 -7.93
N ALA A 382 -0.84 -4.51 -8.52
CA ALA A 382 -0.57 -4.83 -9.91
C ALA A 382 -1.43 -3.94 -10.82
N THR A 383 -0.82 -3.39 -11.88
CA THR A 383 -1.54 -2.64 -12.91
C THR A 383 -1.90 -3.55 -14.09
N GLY A 384 -3.02 -3.24 -14.76
CA GLY A 384 -3.49 -4.00 -15.90
C GLY A 384 -2.59 -3.86 -17.14
N PHE A 385 -2.65 -4.86 -18.01
CA PHE A 385 -2.04 -4.89 -19.35
C PHE A 385 -3.00 -5.62 -20.30
N ASP A 386 -2.70 -5.64 -21.60
CA ASP A 386 -3.47 -6.43 -22.58
C ASP A 386 -3.15 -7.92 -22.39
N ASP A 387 -3.91 -8.57 -21.49
CA ASP A 387 -3.72 -9.97 -21.07
C ASP A 387 -4.31 -10.99 -22.05
N GLU A 388 -4.93 -10.52 -23.14
CA GLU A 388 -5.39 -11.33 -24.27
C GLU A 388 -4.34 -11.41 -25.39
N ARG A 389 -3.48 -10.39 -25.51
CA ARG A 389 -2.43 -10.33 -26.54
C ARG A 389 -1.04 -10.69 -26.02
N HIS A 390 -0.73 -10.39 -24.77
CA HIS A 390 0.62 -10.51 -24.24
C HIS A 390 0.68 -11.50 -23.06
N VAL A 391 1.81 -12.19 -22.93
CA VAL A 391 2.09 -13.03 -21.76
C VAL A 391 2.89 -12.24 -20.73
N ARG A 392 2.52 -12.42 -19.48
CA ARG A 392 3.30 -11.99 -18.31
C ARG A 392 3.48 -13.18 -17.40
N THR A 393 4.71 -13.51 -17.06
CA THR A 393 5.06 -14.60 -16.14
C THR A 393 6.04 -14.08 -15.11
N MET A 394 5.61 -14.14 -13.85
CA MET A 394 6.43 -13.78 -12.70
C MET A 394 6.49 -14.94 -11.72
N TYR A 395 7.65 -15.13 -11.11
CA TYR A 395 7.83 -16.10 -10.04
C TYR A 395 7.93 -15.37 -8.72
N ARG A 396 7.10 -15.76 -7.74
CA ARG A 396 7.10 -15.17 -6.39
C ARG A 396 7.52 -16.20 -5.35
N THR A 397 8.47 -15.83 -4.52
CA THR A 397 8.69 -16.48 -3.22
C THR A 397 8.22 -15.54 -2.11
N THR A 398 7.66 -16.10 -1.04
CA THR A 398 7.08 -15.33 0.07
C THR A 398 7.73 -15.77 1.37
N LEU A 399 7.99 -14.82 2.27
CA LEU A 399 8.58 -15.06 3.58
C LEU A 399 7.48 -15.15 4.66
N GLU A 400 7.63 -16.13 5.55
CA GLU A 400 6.89 -16.14 6.81
C GLU A 400 7.21 -14.89 7.61
N GLY A 401 6.21 -14.36 8.30
CA GLY A 401 6.39 -13.18 9.14
C GLY A 401 6.20 -13.47 10.62
N GLU A 402 5.83 -12.42 11.32
CA GLU A 402 5.64 -12.40 12.76
C GLU A 402 4.35 -11.64 13.11
N THR A 403 3.84 -11.86 14.32
CA THR A 403 2.71 -11.11 14.84
C THR A 403 3.00 -9.60 14.79
N PRO A 404 2.14 -8.78 14.16
CA PRO A 404 2.35 -7.34 14.10
C PRO A 404 2.42 -6.70 15.50
N LEU A 405 3.44 -5.86 15.69
CA LEU A 405 3.67 -5.17 16.96
C LEU A 405 3.00 -3.79 16.95
N MET A 406 2.29 -3.47 18.02
CA MET A 406 1.79 -2.11 18.24
C MET A 406 2.97 -1.15 18.38
N ALA A 407 2.92 -0.02 17.69
CA ALA A 407 3.89 1.04 17.88
C ALA A 407 3.79 1.62 19.30
N ARG A 408 4.94 1.90 19.91
CA ARG A 408 4.96 2.63 21.17
C ARG A 408 4.48 4.05 20.88
N THR A 409 3.31 4.41 21.40
CA THR A 409 2.88 5.81 21.41
C THR A 409 3.96 6.60 22.16
N PRO A 410 4.52 7.71 21.62
CA PRO A 410 5.23 8.63 22.48
C PRO A 410 4.24 9.02 23.57
N VAL A 411 4.57 8.73 24.82
CA VAL A 411 3.76 9.13 25.98
C VAL A 411 3.64 10.64 25.88
N ARG A 412 2.52 11.15 25.37
CA ARG A 412 2.10 12.51 25.69
C ARG A 412 1.91 12.46 27.19
N LEU A 413 2.90 12.96 27.94
CA LEU A 413 2.68 13.37 29.32
C LEU A 413 1.39 14.17 29.29
N LYS A 414 0.35 13.65 29.95
CA LYS A 414 -0.85 14.41 30.23
C LYS A 414 -0.38 15.59 31.06
N LEU A 415 -0.28 16.77 30.46
CA LEU A 415 -0.10 18.02 31.18
C LEU A 415 -1.46 18.48 31.71
N GLU A 416 -2.12 17.64 32.50
CA GLU A 416 -3.21 18.05 33.39
C GLU A 416 -3.22 17.06 34.55
N GLU A 417 -2.60 17.47 35.67
CA GLU A 417 -2.95 17.15 37.07
C GLU A 417 -1.75 17.48 37.97
N PHE A 418 -1.51 18.76 38.24
CA PHE A 418 -1.05 19.26 39.54
C PHE A 418 -1.42 20.75 39.66
N ALA A 419 -2.44 20.99 40.49
CA ALA A 419 -2.90 22.24 41.13
C ALA A 419 -3.50 23.34 40.26
#